data_AF-A0A1I4V1R9-F1
#
_entry.id   AF-A0A1I4V1R9-F1
#
_cell.length_a   1.000
_cell.length_b   1.000
_cell.length_c   1.000
_cell.angle_alpha   90.00
_cell.angle_beta   90.00
_cell.angle_gamma   90.00
#
_symmetry.space_group_name_H-M   'P 1'
#
loop_
_entity.id
_entity.type
_entity.pdbx_description
1 polymer ?
#
loop_
_entity_poly.entity_id
_entity_poly.type
_entity_poly.pdbx_seq_one_letter_code
_entity_poly.pdbx_strand_id
1 'polypeptide(L)' 'MSDPEDDELKRHALAQIASALSVPIETFLDPSVLCGDHPSEADQESELLELFRQVRDVPARRRCLGFIRALTEPKASETE' A
#
# COMPACT_ATOMS: atom_id res chain seq x y z
N MET A 1 18.17 -28.94 -9.54
CA MET A 1 19.26 -27.95 -9.52
C MET A 1 19.04 -27.10 -10.74
N SER A 2 18.70 -25.82 -10.57
CA SER A 2 18.56 -24.89 -11.69
C SER A 2 19.91 -24.73 -12.39
N ASP A 3 19.90 -24.57 -13.71
CA ASP A 3 21.09 -24.23 -14.46
C ASP A 3 21.56 -22.82 -14.05
N PRO A 4 22.85 -22.61 -13.74
CA PRO A 4 23.35 -21.29 -13.35
C PRO A 4 23.11 -20.22 -14.42
N GLU A 5 23.02 -20.60 -15.70
CA GLU A 5 22.71 -19.66 -16.79
C GLU A 5 21.25 -19.18 -16.74
N ASP A 6 20.33 -20.04 -16.31
CA ASP A 6 18.90 -19.71 -16.15
C ASP A 6 18.65 -18.73 -15.00
N ASP A 7 19.41 -18.84 -13.91
CA ASP A 7 19.26 -17.94 -12.75
C ASP A 7 19.85 -16.55 -13.04
N GLU A 8 20.89 -16.45 -13.85
CA GLU A 8 21.43 -15.17 -14.32
C GLU A 8 20.46 -14.45 -15.27
N LEU A 9 19.84 -15.19 -16.19
CA LEU A 9 18.84 -14.65 -17.11
C LEU A 9 17.62 -14.08 -16.37
N LYS A 10 17.12 -14.81 -15.36
CA LYS A 10 16.02 -14.37 -14.50
C LYS A 10 16.37 -13.11 -13.71
N ARG A 11 17.58 -13.07 -13.13
CA ARG A 11 18.04 -11.89 -12.39
C ARG A 11 18.13 -10.66 -13.28
N HIS A 12 18.58 -10.83 -14.52
CA HIS A 12 18.63 -9.74 -15.49
C HIS A 12 17.22 -9.21 -15.84
N ALA A 13 16.26 -10.10 -16.07
CA ALA A 13 14.87 -9.73 -16.33
C ALA A 13 14.23 -8.98 -15.13
N LEU A 14 14.44 -9.46 -13.91
CA LEU A 14 13.96 -8.81 -12.69
C LEU A 14 14.58 -7.42 -12.49
N ALA A 15 15.86 -7.23 -12.83
CA ALA A 15 16.52 -5.94 -12.77
C ALA A 15 15.85 -4.89 -13.68
N GLN A 16 15.47 -5.30 -14.90
CA GLN A 16 14.79 -4.42 -15.84
C GLN A 16 13.40 -4.00 -15.34
N ILE A 17 12.64 -4.96 -14.77
CA ILE A 17 11.33 -4.70 -14.19
C ILE A 17 11.45 -3.75 -12.99
N ALA A 18 12.39 -4.01 -12.08
CA ALA A 18 12.64 -3.18 -10.91
C ALA A 18 13.01 -1.73 -11.31
N SER A 19 13.86 -1.57 -12.32
CA SER A 19 14.21 -0.27 -12.88
C SER A 19 13.00 0.44 -13.51
N ALA A 20 12.13 -0.26 -14.22
CA ALA A 20 10.93 0.32 -14.83
C ALA A 20 9.92 0.80 -13.77
N LEU A 21 9.86 0.11 -12.63
CA LEU A 21 8.97 0.41 -11.51
C LEU A 21 9.59 1.35 -10.47
N SER A 22 10.85 1.77 -10.65
CA SER A 22 11.61 2.58 -9.68
C SER A 22 11.65 1.98 -8.27
N VAL A 23 11.75 0.65 -8.18
CA VAL A 23 11.90 -0.08 -6.92
C VAL A 23 13.21 -0.86 -6.91
N PRO A 24 13.78 -1.18 -5.73
CA PRO A 24 14.97 -2.05 -5.63
C PRO A 24 14.71 -3.46 -6.18
N ILE A 25 15.71 -4.09 -6.81
CA ILE A 25 15.59 -5.47 -7.33
C ILE A 25 15.43 -6.49 -6.19
N GLU A 26 15.95 -6.15 -5.01
CA GLU A 26 15.83 -6.91 -3.77
C GLU A 26 14.37 -7.16 -3.40
N THR A 27 13.45 -6.28 -3.80
CA THR A 27 12.00 -6.45 -3.62
C THR A 27 11.44 -7.72 -4.29
N PHE A 28 12.09 -8.20 -5.36
CA PHE A 28 11.68 -9.41 -6.08
C PHE A 28 12.53 -10.63 -5.74
N LEU A 29 13.75 -10.41 -5.26
CA LEU A 29 14.71 -11.46 -4.93
C LEU A 29 14.60 -11.94 -3.48
N ASP A 30 14.08 -11.08 -2.61
CA ASP A 30 13.85 -11.41 -1.22
C ASP A 30 12.39 -11.86 -1.01
N PRO A 31 12.14 -13.16 -0.76
CA PRO A 31 10.80 -13.65 -0.48
C PRO A 31 10.21 -13.02 0.79
N SER A 32 11.02 -12.45 1.70
CA SER A 32 10.53 -11.72 2.87
C SER A 32 10.03 -10.31 2.55
N VAL A 33 10.46 -9.71 1.44
CA VAL A 33 9.89 -8.43 0.96
C VAL A 33 8.56 -8.66 0.25
N LEU A 34 8.40 -9.81 -0.43
CA LEU A 34 7.13 -10.25 -1.00
C LEU A 34 6.16 -10.83 0.07
N CYS A 35 6.70 -11.33 1.18
CA CYS A 35 5.97 -11.74 2.39
C CYS A 35 6.17 -10.74 3.53
N GLY A 36 6.26 -9.44 3.23
CA GLY A 36 5.94 -8.47 4.26
C GLY A 36 4.50 -8.73 4.66
N ASP A 37 4.22 -8.97 5.94
CA ASP A 37 2.88 -8.89 6.54
C ASP A 37 2.35 -7.44 6.41
N HIS A 38 2.29 -6.94 5.18
CA HIS A 38 1.57 -5.74 4.87
C HIS A 38 0.12 -6.16 4.96
N PRO A 39 -0.62 -5.69 6.00
CA PRO A 39 -2.05 -5.94 6.05
C PRO A 39 -2.61 -5.53 4.70
N SER A 40 -3.37 -6.44 4.09
CA SER A 40 -4.02 -6.14 2.82
C SER A 40 -4.82 -4.85 2.96
N GLU A 41 -5.13 -4.16 1.86
CA GLU A 41 -5.97 -2.96 1.93
C GLU A 41 -7.27 -3.23 2.73
N ALA A 42 -7.83 -4.44 2.59
CA ALA A 42 -8.98 -4.90 3.35
C ALA A 42 -8.73 -5.04 4.87
N ASP A 43 -7.53 -5.47 5.27
CA ASP A 43 -7.15 -5.56 6.69
C ASP A 43 -6.98 -4.16 7.30
N GLN A 44 -6.37 -3.23 6.56
CA GLN A 44 -6.20 -1.84 6.99
C GLN A 44 -7.55 -1.11 7.11
N GLU A 45 -8.47 -1.34 6.17
CA GLU A 45 -9.84 -0.83 6.23
C GLU A 45 -10.61 -1.40 7.42
N SER A 46 -10.44 -2.70 7.70
CA SER A 46 -11.07 -3.38 8.83
C SER A 46 -10.56 -2.83 10.16
N GLU A 47 -9.25 -2.64 10.32
CA GLU A 47 -8.64 -2.02 11.50
C GLU A 47 -9.18 -0.60 11.73
N LEU A 48 -9.27 0.21 10.67
CA LEU A 48 -9.79 1.57 10.77
C LEU A 48 -11.27 1.60 11.21
N LEU A 49 -12.09 0.69 10.72
CA LEU A 49 -13.48 0.51 11.14
C LEU A 49 -13.60 0.09 12.61
N GLU A 50 -12.74 -0.83 13.07
CA GLU A 50 -12.70 -1.28 14.46
C GLU A 50 -12.31 -0.15 15.41
N LEU A 51 -11.22 0.58 15.11
CA LEU A 51 -10.79 1.73 15.90
C LEU A 51 -11.86 2.81 15.95
N PHE A 52 -12.53 3.10 14.82
CA PHE A 52 -13.61 4.08 14.77
C PHE A 52 -14.81 3.69 15.62
N ARG A 53 -15.14 2.39 15.74
CA ARG A 53 -16.22 1.88 16.61
C ARG A 53 -15.90 2.04 18.09
N GLN A 54 -14.62 2.04 18.47
CA GLN A 54 -14.19 2.19 19.87
C GLN A 54 -14.27 3.65 20.35
N VAL A 55 -14.38 4.62 19.45
CA VAL A 55 -14.53 6.04 19.81
C VAL A 55 -15.90 6.30 20.44
N ARG A 56 -15.92 6.44 21.77
CA ARG A 56 -17.14 6.75 22.55
C ARG A 56 -17.51 8.23 22.54
N ASP A 57 -16.56 9.12 22.26
CA ASP A 57 -16.79 10.57 22.16
C ASP A 57 -17.49 10.90 20.83
N VAL A 58 -18.77 11.26 20.91
CA VAL A 58 -19.61 11.62 19.76
C VAL A 58 -19.07 12.84 18.98
N PRO A 59 -18.71 13.97 19.62
CA PRO A 59 -17.95 15.03 18.96
C PRO A 59 -16.68 14.58 18.23
N ALA A 60 -15.83 13.76 18.85
CA ALA A 60 -14.61 13.26 18.20
C ALA A 60 -14.94 12.40 16.97
N ARG A 61 -15.92 11.50 17.11
CA ARG A 61 -16.39 10.65 16.01
C ARG A 61 -16.91 11.46 14.82
N ARG A 62 -17.61 12.58 15.08
CA ARG A 62 -18.04 13.52 14.03
C ARG A 62 -16.87 14.21 13.33
N ARG A 63 -15.83 14.61 14.06
CA ARG A 63 -14.62 15.20 13.47
C ARG A 63 -13.89 14.21 12.55
N CYS A 64 -13.75 12.95 12.97
CA CYS A 64 -13.16 11.90 12.14
C CYS A 64 -13.92 11.72 10.82
N LEU A 65 -15.26 11.67 10.86
CA LEU A 65 -16.07 11.61 9.64
C LEU A 65 -15.90 12.84 8.75
N GLY A 66 -15.82 14.04 9.34
CA GLY A 66 -15.57 15.27 8.59
C GLY A 66 -14.21 15.27 7.88
N PHE A 67 -13.17 14.78 8.56
CA PHE A 67 -11.83 14.67 7.97
C PHE A 67 -11.81 13.72 6.76
N ILE A 68 -12.41 12.53 6.90
CA ILE A 68 -12.51 11.57 5.80
C ILE A 68 -13.27 12.17 4.62
N ARG A 69 -14.40 12.85 4.88
CA ARG A 69 -15.19 13.52 3.83
C ARG A 69 -14.39 14.56 3.07
N ALA A 70 -13.65 15.42 3.78
CA ALA A 70 -12.82 16.46 3.17
C ALA A 70 -11.69 15.91 2.28
N LEU A 71 -11.21 14.69 2.56
CA LEU A 71 -10.23 14.01 1.71
C LEU A 71 -10.86 13.33 0.49
N THR A 72 -12.13 12.95 0.58
CA THR A 72 -12.86 12.25 -0.50
C THR A 72 -13.71 13.17 -1.37
N GLU A 73 -14.01 14.38 -0.92
CA GLU A 73 -14.68 15.39 -1.75
C GLU A 73 -13.69 15.88 -2.81
N PRO A 74 -14.02 15.76 -4.11
CA PRO A 74 -13.22 16.42 -5.13
C PRO A 74 -13.25 17.92 -4.80
N LYS A 75 -12.09 18.56 -4.71
CA LYS A 75 -12.00 20.02 -4.64
C LYS A 75 -12.87 20.56 -5.77
N ALA A 76 -14.06 21.05 -5.44
CA ALA A 76 -14.89 21.76 -6.39
C ALA A 76 -14.03 22.93 -6.85
N SER A 77 -13.65 22.89 -8.13
CA SER A 77 -12.76 23.84 -8.76
C SER A 77 -13.19 25.26 -8.42
N GLU A 78 -12.36 25.97 -7.66
CA GLU A 78 -12.36 27.43 -7.65
C GLU A 78 -12.13 27.87 -9.11
N THR A 79 -13.22 28.23 -9.77
CA THR A 79 -13.22 28.87 -11.08
C THR A 79 -13.89 30.22 -10.84
N GLU A 80 -13.09 31.19 -10.39
CA GLU A 80 -13.38 32.62 -10.58
C GLU A 80 -12.56 33.13 -11.76
#